data_AF-A0A3A5UZ79-F1
#
_entry.id   AF-A0A3A5UZ79-F1
#
_cell.length_a   1.000
_cell.length_b   1.000
_cell.length_c   1.000
_cell.angle_alpha   90.00
_cell.angle_beta   90.00
_cell.angle_gamma   90.00
#
_symmetry.space_group_name_H-M   'P 1'
#
loop_
_entity.id
_entity.type
_entity.pdbx_description
1 polymer ?
#
loop_
_entity_poly.entity_id
_entity_poly.type
_entity_poly.pdbx_seq_one_letter_code
_entity_poly.pdbx_strand_id
1 'polypeptide(L)'
;MQSTGDQVYLSRLCFHRSLNEVGYDMGQVVVKYKVTMEQPEDEMPDYEGIASLIDNLPEVQMVEIKPLAFGMMFIEVQAVLGEGEGIVDGFEDKIRSLNPLVSQIETLEMGRL
;
A
#
# COMPACT_ATOMS: atom_id res chain seq x y z
N MET A 1 42.34 10.89 0.13
CA MET A 1 41.65 10.89 1.43
C MET A 1 40.20 10.49 1.17
N GLN A 2 39.85 9.28 1.64
CA GLN A 2 38.54 8.66 1.88
C GLN A 2 37.37 8.93 0.90
N SER A 3 37.05 7.88 0.13
CA SER A 3 35.72 7.56 -0.40
C SER A 3 34.78 7.12 0.73
N THR A 4 33.61 7.75 0.89
CA THR A 4 32.39 7.18 1.52
C THR A 4 31.25 8.19 1.31
N GLY A 5 30.01 7.87 0.98
CA GLY A 5 29.36 6.59 0.80
C GLY A 5 28.33 6.68 -0.33
N ASP A 6 28.34 5.61 -1.10
CA ASP A 6 27.30 5.18 -2.02
C ASP A 6 26.05 4.87 -1.17
N GLN A 7 25.00 5.68 -1.25
CA GLN A 7 23.69 5.33 -0.70
C GLN A 7 22.72 5.17 -1.84
N VAL A 8 22.72 3.94 -2.34
CA VAL A 8 21.82 3.36 -3.31
C VAL A 8 20.37 3.59 -2.88
N TYR A 9 19.70 4.60 -3.45
CA TYR A 9 18.24 4.66 -3.48
C TYR A 9 17.73 3.71 -4.58
N LEU A 10 17.85 2.40 -4.34
CA LEU A 10 17.16 1.39 -5.14
C LEU A 10 16.01 0.83 -4.32
N SER A 11 14.85 1.44 -4.48
CA SER A 11 13.58 0.77 -4.20
C SER A 11 12.59 1.12 -5.29
N ARG A 12 12.95 0.81 -6.54
CA ARG A 12 11.94 0.42 -7.54
C ARG A 12 11.52 -1.01 -7.22
N LEU A 13 10.76 -1.20 -6.15
CA LEU A 13 9.93 -2.40 -6.04
C LEU A 13 8.76 -2.23 -7.02
N CYS A 14 9.05 -2.32 -8.32
CA CYS A 14 8.03 -2.62 -9.30
C CYS A 14 7.83 -4.13 -9.25
N PHE A 15 7.07 -4.61 -8.27
CA PHE A 15 6.48 -5.94 -8.36
C PHE A 15 5.47 -5.90 -9.51
N HIS A 16 5.96 -6.22 -10.71
CA HIS A 16 5.15 -6.38 -11.90
C HIS A 16 4.36 -7.69 -11.74
N ARG A 17 3.31 -7.66 -10.91
CA ARG A 17 2.31 -8.72 -10.92
C ARG A 17 1.68 -8.68 -12.29
N SER A 18 1.97 -9.71 -13.09
CA SER A 18 1.40 -9.88 -14.41
C SER A 18 -0.12 -9.95 -14.26
N LEU A 19 -0.81 -8.87 -14.58
CA LEU A 19 -2.27 -8.73 -14.59
C LEU A 19 -2.87 -9.61 -15.69
N ASN A 20 -2.76 -10.92 -15.56
CA ASN A 20 -3.48 -11.85 -16.42
C ASN A 20 -4.80 -12.20 -15.74
N GLU A 21 -5.89 -11.74 -16.37
CA GLU A 21 -7.27 -12.22 -16.22
C GLU A 21 -8.09 -11.74 -15.00
N VAL A 22 -7.98 -10.46 -14.62
CA VAL A 22 -9.16 -9.82 -14.01
C VAL A 22 -10.07 -9.40 -15.17
N GLY A 23 -11.15 -10.15 -15.39
CA GLY A 23 -12.21 -9.73 -16.31
C GLY A 23 -12.77 -8.38 -15.83
N TYR A 24 -12.41 -7.31 -16.54
CA TYR A 24 -12.94 -5.97 -16.30
C TYR A 24 -14.42 -5.94 -16.69
N ASP A 25 -15.29 -6.38 -15.78
CA ASP A 25 -16.71 -6.02 -15.85
C ASP A 25 -16.81 -4.50 -15.57
N MET A 26 -17.58 -3.77 -16.39
CA MET A 26 -17.61 -2.30 -16.49
C MET A 26 -18.16 -1.57 -15.23
N GLY A 27 -18.06 -2.16 -14.05
CA GLY A 27 -18.52 -1.63 -12.76
C GLY A 27 -17.44 -1.49 -11.68
N GLN A 28 -16.20 -1.90 -11.94
CA GLN A 28 -15.14 -1.87 -10.92
C GLN A 28 -14.66 -0.44 -10.59
N VAL A 29 -14.38 -0.18 -9.32
CA VAL A 29 -13.77 1.08 -8.86
C VAL A 29 -12.36 0.82 -8.35
N VAL A 30 -11.43 1.67 -8.74
CA VAL A 30 -10.07 1.70 -8.20
C VAL A 30 -10.07 2.65 -7.02
N VAL A 31 -9.65 2.16 -5.86
CA VAL A 31 -9.53 2.96 -4.64
C VAL A 31 -8.07 3.01 -4.23
N LYS A 32 -7.57 4.23 -3.98
CA LYS A 32 -6.24 4.49 -3.45
C LYS A 32 -6.32 4.74 -1.96
N TYR A 33 -5.59 3.95 -1.20
CA TYR A 33 -5.43 4.10 0.24
C TYR A 33 -4.03 4.55 0.59
N LYS A 34 -3.94 5.45 1.56
CA LYS A 34 -2.71 5.87 2.20
C LYS A 34 -2.69 5.27 3.59
N VAL A 35 -1.76 4.34 3.79
CA VAL A 35 -1.54 3.68 5.07
C VAL A 35 -0.33 4.33 5.73
N THR A 36 -0.57 4.97 6.87
CA THR A 36 0.45 5.59 7.70
C THR A 36 0.67 4.72 8.94
N MET A 37 1.93 4.42 9.23
CA MET A 37 2.32 3.65 10.41
C MET A 37 2.81 4.59 11.50
N GLU A 38 2.55 4.22 12.74
CA GLU A 38 3.20 4.87 13.88
C GLU A 38 4.63 4.35 13.93
N GLN A 39 5.60 5.23 13.69
CA GLN A 39 7.00 4.91 13.91
C GLN A 39 7.31 5.16 15.39
N PRO A 40 7.55 4.11 16.20
CA PRO A 40 8.10 4.32 17.53
C PRO A 40 9.51 4.91 17.41
N GLU A 41 9.88 5.79 18.35
CA GLU A 41 11.22 6.42 18.37
C GLU A 41 12.38 5.40 18.46
N ASP A 42 12.09 4.15 18.85
CA ASP A 42 13.07 3.09 19.12
C ASP A 42 13.25 2.09 17.94
N GLU A 43 12.32 2.02 16.98
CA GLU A 43 12.39 1.01 15.91
C GLU A 43 11.68 1.45 14.62
N MET A 44 12.30 1.18 13.47
CA MET A 44 11.69 1.43 12.17
C MET A 44 10.74 0.27 11.84
N PRO A 45 9.42 0.49 11.68
CA PRO A 45 8.50 -0.60 11.37
C PRO A 45 8.83 -1.23 10.01
N ASP A 46 8.58 -2.53 9.88
CA ASP A 46 8.78 -3.29 8.64
C ASP A 46 7.78 -2.88 7.55
N TYR A 47 8.06 -1.76 6.87
CA TYR A 47 7.26 -1.26 5.75
C TYR A 47 7.16 -2.28 4.62
N GLU A 48 8.27 -2.96 4.29
CA GLU A 48 8.30 -3.97 3.23
C GLU A 48 7.47 -5.21 3.58
N GLY A 49 7.51 -5.63 4.85
CA GLY A 49 6.71 -6.75 5.34
C GLY A 49 5.22 -6.45 5.25
N ILE A 50 4.81 -5.26 5.69
CA ILE A 50 3.41 -4.83 5.63
C ILE A 50 2.95 -4.61 4.19
N ALA A 51 3.77 -3.98 3.35
CA ALA A 51 3.48 -3.83 1.92
C ALA A 51 3.25 -5.19 1.26
N SER A 52 4.09 -6.18 1.57
CA SER A 52 3.96 -7.54 1.06
C SER A 52 2.67 -8.22 1.55
N LEU A 53 2.30 -8.05 2.83
CA LEU A 53 1.04 -8.59 3.36
C LEU A 53 -0.18 -8.00 2.65
N ILE A 54 -0.15 -6.69 2.37
CA ILE A 54 -1.24 -6.01 1.66
C ILE A 54 -1.27 -6.44 0.18
N ASP A 55 -0.12 -6.55 -0.49
CA ASP A 55 -0.01 -7.03 -1.88
C ASP A 55 -0.52 -8.46 -2.06
N ASN A 56 -0.44 -9.29 -1.02
CA ASN A 56 -1.00 -10.64 -1.02
C ASN A 56 -2.54 -10.67 -1.09
N LEU A 57 -3.23 -9.55 -0.83
CA LEU A 57 -4.69 -9.48 -0.96
C LEU A 57 -5.10 -9.55 -2.43
N PRO A 58 -6.14 -10.34 -2.78
CA PRO A 58 -6.61 -10.45 -4.16
C PRO A 58 -7.26 -9.15 -4.67
N GLU A 59 -7.75 -8.30 -3.78
CA GLU A 59 -8.29 -6.98 -4.12
C GLU A 59 -7.19 -5.95 -4.47
N VAL A 60 -5.93 -6.20 -4.09
CA VAL A 60 -4.82 -5.26 -4.27
C VAL A 60 -4.15 -5.47 -5.63
N GLN A 61 -4.12 -4.39 -6.39
CA GLN A 61 -3.47 -4.35 -7.71
C GLN A 61 -2.02 -3.89 -7.62
N MET A 62 -1.73 -2.95 -6.72
CA MET A 62 -0.40 -2.36 -6.59
C MET A 62 -0.18 -1.80 -5.20
N VAL A 63 1.04 -1.95 -4.68
CA VAL A 63 1.50 -1.34 -3.44
C VAL A 63 2.81 -0.61 -3.70
N GLU A 64 2.91 0.65 -3.27
CA GLU A 64 4.12 1.46 -3.37
C GLU A 64 4.46 2.08 -2.02
N ILE A 65 5.72 1.97 -1.60
CA ILE A 65 6.23 2.62 -0.39
C ILE A 65 6.86 3.95 -0.81
N LYS A 66 6.39 5.06 -0.23
CA LYS A 66 6.88 6.41 -0.55
C LYS A 66 7.34 7.13 0.72
N PRO A 67 8.47 7.85 0.68
CA PRO A 67 8.85 8.74 1.75
C PRO A 67 7.90 9.95 1.78
N LEU A 68 7.33 10.22 2.95
CA LEU A 68 6.61 11.44 3.30
C LEU A 68 7.62 12.53 3.68
N ALA A 69 7.20 13.80 3.61
CA ALA A 69 7.98 14.90 4.15
C ALA A 69 8.29 14.66 5.64
N PHE A 70 9.45 15.13 6.11
CA PHE A 70 9.98 14.92 7.48
C PHE A 70 10.53 13.52 7.80
N GLY A 71 10.90 12.73 6.79
CA GLY A 71 11.55 11.42 7.01
C GLY A 71 10.59 10.31 7.46
N MET A 72 9.30 10.60 7.50
CA MET A 72 8.24 9.60 7.65
C MET A 72 8.09 8.82 6.34
N MET A 73 7.63 7.57 6.39
CA MET A 73 7.25 6.81 5.20
C MET A 73 5.78 6.44 5.25
N PHE A 74 5.14 6.37 4.08
CA PHE A 74 3.78 5.89 3.94
C PHE A 74 3.71 4.81 2.86
N ILE A 75 2.69 3.98 2.95
CA ILE A 75 2.39 2.97 1.94
C ILE A 75 1.15 3.42 1.17
N GLU A 76 1.31 3.54 -0.14
CA GLU A 76 0.24 3.76 -1.10
C GLU A 76 -0.25 2.41 -1.60
N VAL A 77 -1.54 2.12 -1.38
CA VAL A 77 -2.16 0.86 -1.78
C VAL A 77 -3.24 1.16 -2.79
N GLN A 78 -3.16 0.55 -3.96
CA GLN A 78 -4.18 0.58 -4.99
C GLN A 78 -4.95 -0.73 -4.97
N ALA A 79 -6.22 -0.64 -4.59
CA ALA A 79 -7.14 -1.78 -4.60
C ALA A 79 -8.22 -1.56 -5.66
N VAL A 80 -8.66 -2.65 -6.29
CA VAL A 80 -9.83 -2.66 -7.16
C VAL A 80 -10.97 -3.32 -6.41
N LEU A 81 -12.01 -2.55 -6.14
CA LEU A 81 -13.19 -3.00 -5.44
C LEU A 81 -14.35 -3.11 -6.44
N GLY A 82 -15.09 -4.21 -6.37
CA GLY A 82 -16.27 -4.44 -7.21
C GLY A 82 -17.49 -3.64 -6.74
N GLU A 83 -18.59 -3.75 -7.47
CA GLU A 83 -19.88 -3.19 -7.05
C GLU A 83 -20.50 -4.10 -5.98
N GLY A 84 -20.50 -3.62 -4.73
CA GLY A 84 -21.12 -4.28 -3.59
C GLY A 84 -21.05 -3.41 -2.33
N GLU A 85 -22.15 -3.34 -1.58
CA GLU A 85 -22.22 -2.52 -0.37
C GLU A 85 -21.30 -3.11 0.72
N GLY A 86 -20.42 -2.28 1.30
CA GLY A 86 -19.50 -2.68 2.38
C GLY A 86 -18.18 -3.32 1.95
N ILE A 87 -17.86 -3.36 0.65
CA ILE A 87 -16.54 -3.86 0.18
C ILE A 87 -15.40 -2.91 0.59
N VAL A 88 -15.65 -1.59 0.62
CA VAL A 88 -14.70 -0.56 1.05
C VAL A 88 -14.36 -0.72 2.53
N ASP A 89 -15.36 -0.70 3.41
CA ASP A 89 -15.18 -0.91 4.85
C ASP A 89 -14.51 -2.26 5.15
N GLY A 90 -14.94 -3.34 4.49
CA GLY A 90 -14.35 -4.67 4.69
C GLY A 90 -12.86 -4.74 4.30
N PHE A 91 -12.45 -3.96 3.30
CA PHE A 91 -11.05 -3.86 2.90
C PHE A 91 -10.22 -3.05 3.92
N GLU A 92 -10.76 -1.95 4.43
CA GLU A 92 -10.11 -1.16 5.49
C GLU A 92 -9.93 -1.98 6.78
N ASP A 93 -10.95 -2.75 7.17
CA ASP A 93 -10.89 -3.66 8.32
C ASP A 93 -9.83 -4.76 8.12
N LYS A 94 -9.72 -5.32 6.90
CA LYS A 94 -8.66 -6.27 6.56
C LYS A 94 -7.27 -5.66 6.73
N ILE A 95 -7.02 -4.47 6.18
CA ILE A 95 -5.71 -3.81 6.32
C ILE A 95 -5.39 -3.54 7.79
N ARG A 96 -6.35 -3.07 8.59
CA ARG A 96 -6.17 -2.90 10.04
C ARG A 96 -5.89 -4.22 10.75
N SER A 97 -6.56 -5.29 10.35
CA SER A 97 -6.37 -6.61 10.96
C SER A 97 -5.06 -7.27 10.56
N LEU A 98 -4.43 -6.87 9.44
CA LEU A 98 -3.15 -7.42 8.99
C LEU A 98 -1.99 -6.99 9.90
N ASN A 99 -2.02 -5.77 10.41
CA ASN A 99 -0.94 -5.29 11.28
C ASN A 99 -1.43 -4.23 12.29
N PRO A 100 -1.18 -4.42 13.61
CA PRO A 100 -1.55 -3.44 14.63
C PRO A 100 -0.75 -2.13 14.55
N LEU A 101 0.35 -2.08 13.79
CA LEU A 101 1.16 -0.87 13.58
C LEU A 101 0.54 0.10 12.55
N VAL A 102 -0.55 -0.29 11.89
CA VAL A 102 -1.32 0.60 11.04
C VAL A 102 -2.00 1.66 11.91
N SER A 103 -1.44 2.87 11.92
CA SER A 103 -1.95 3.98 12.72
C SER A 103 -3.16 4.61 12.04
N GLN A 104 -3.03 4.97 10.76
CA GLN A 104 -4.07 5.64 10.01
C GLN A 104 -4.21 5.08 8.60
N ILE A 105 -5.44 4.77 8.21
CA ILE A 105 -5.83 4.47 6.83
C ILE A 105 -6.66 5.65 6.34
N GLU A 106 -6.22 6.29 5.27
CA GLU A 106 -6.95 7.36 4.60
C GLU A 106 -7.27 6.93 3.17
N THR A 107 -8.53 7.09 2.76
CA THR A 107 -8.90 6.94 1.34
C THR A 107 -8.56 8.22 0.59
N LEU A 108 -7.63 8.15 -0.35
CA LEU A 108 -7.18 9.29 -1.14
C LEU A 108 -8.07 9.55 -2.35
N GLU A 109 -8.38 8.49 -3.12
CA GLU A 109 -9.05 8.61 -4.40
C GLU A 109 -9.96 7.42 -4.64
N MET A 110 -11.14 7.69 -5.17
CA MET A 110 -12.07 6.69 -5.71
C MET A 110 -12.26 6.99 -7.20
N GLY A 111 -11.62 6.20 -8.05
CA GLY A 111 -11.75 6.28 -9.51
C GLY A 111 -12.69 5.20 -10.01
N ARG A 112 -13.65 5.56 -10.87
CA ARG A 112 -14.43 4.58 -11.64
C ARG A 112 -13.63 4.22 -12.89
N LEU A 113 -13.45 2.93 -13.17
CA LEU A 113 -12.84 2.45 -14.42
C LEU A 113 -13.82 2.59 -15.58
#